data_AF-A0A0M8SWZ3-F1
#
_entry.id   AF-A0A0M8SWZ3-F1
#
_cell.length_a   1.000
_cell.length_b   1.000
_cell.length_c   1.000
_cell.angle_alpha   90.00
_cell.angle_beta   90.00
_cell.angle_gamma   90.00
#
_symmetry.space_group_name_H-M   'P 1'
#
loop_
_entity.id
_entity.type
_entity.pdbx_description
1 polymer ?
#
loop_
_entity_poly.entity_id
_entity_poly.type
_entity_poly.pdbx_seq_one_letter_code
_entity_poly.pdbx_strand_id
1 'polypeptide(L)' 'MSVELNHTIVHSRDNRRSAEYLADILGLEVGTEWGPFIPVETGNGVTLDFATAA' A
#
# COMPACT_ATOMS: atom_id res chain seq x y z
N MET A 1 21.03 -14.24 -1.26
CA MET A 1 20.81 -13.33 -0.11
C MET A 1 19.32 -13.37 0.19
N SER A 2 18.90 -13.51 1.45
CA SER A 2 17.53 -13.91 1.83
C SER A 2 16.76 -12.82 2.61
N VAL A 3 17.26 -11.59 2.64
CA VAL A 3 16.63 -10.48 3.36
C VAL A 3 16.02 -9.55 2.34
N GLU A 4 14.73 -9.24 2.52
CA GLU A 4 13.93 -8.45 1.59
C GLU A 4 13.13 -7.40 2.37
N LEU A 5 12.87 -6.26 1.72
CA LEU A 5 11.85 -5.34 2.19
C LEU A 5 10.49 -5.99 1.92
N ASN A 6 9.71 -6.24 2.97
CA ASN A 6 8.39 -6.86 2.79
C ASN A 6 7.29 -5.82 2.61
N HIS A 7 7.23 -4.80 3.47
CA HIS A 7 6.24 -3.74 3.38
C HIS A 7 6.75 -2.44 4.00
N THR A 8 6.07 -1.33 3.72
CA THR A 8 6.28 -0.05 4.40
C THR A 8 4.98 0.74 4.50
N ILE A 9 4.86 1.54 5.57
CA ILE A 9 3.65 2.34 5.82
C ILE A 9 3.71 3.65 5.04
N VAL A 10 2.64 3.96 4.33
CA VAL A 10 2.43 5.25 3.66
C VAL A 10 1.40 6.05 4.43
N HIS A 11 1.84 7.15 5.05
CA HIS A 11 0.94 8.07 5.73
C HIS A 11 0.11 8.89 4.73
N SER A 12 -1.19 8.98 4.99
CA SER A 12 -2.14 9.67 4.13
C SER A 12 -3.31 10.25 4.94
N ARG A 13 -4.06 11.18 4.36
CA ARG A 13 -5.28 11.72 5.00
C ARG A 13 -6.48 10.79 4.88
N ASP A 14 -6.51 10.01 3.81
CA ASP A 14 -7.51 9.00 3.49
C ASP A 14 -6.77 7.83 2.85
N ASN A 15 -6.56 6.77 3.62
CA ASN A 15 -5.78 5.62 3.19
C ASN A 15 -6.33 4.95 1.93
N ARG A 16 -7.64 4.74 1.85
CA ARG A 16 -8.29 4.05 0.74
C ARG A 16 -8.20 4.87 -0.53
N ARG A 17 -8.55 6.16 -0.45
CA ARG A 17 -8.44 7.06 -1.60
C ARG A 17 -7.00 7.18 -2.11
N SER A 18 -6.03 7.27 -1.21
CA SER A 18 -4.62 7.36 -1.59
C SER A 18 -4.07 6.07 -2.19
N ALA A 19 -4.47 4.91 -1.66
CA ALA A 19 -4.13 3.60 -2.22
C ALA A 19 -4.72 3.41 -3.61
N GLU A 20 -6.02 3.67 -3.78
CA GLU A 20 -6.73 3.58 -5.06
C GLU A 20 -6.11 4.52 -6.10
N TYR A 21 -5.76 5.76 -5.71
CA TYR A 21 -5.10 6.72 -6.58
C TYR A 21 -3.74 6.21 -7.09
N LEU A 22 -2.90 5.66 -6.19
CA LEU A 22 -1.60 5.14 -6.60
C LEU A 22 -1.75 3.89 -7.47
N ALA A 23 -2.67 2.99 -7.09
CA ALA A 23 -2.95 1.77 -7.82
C ALA A 23 -3.40 2.07 -9.27
N ASP A 24 -4.31 3.04 -9.46
CA ASP A 24 -4.77 3.46 -10.79
C ASP A 24 -3.63 4.01 -11.66
N ILE A 25 -2.78 4.88 -11.10
CA ILE A 25 -1.63 5.45 -11.82
C ILE A 25 -0.64 4.37 -12.29
N LEU A 26 -0.42 3.36 -11.45
CA LEU A 26 0.59 2.32 -11.70
C LEU A 26 0.01 1.08 -12.40
N GLY A 27 -1.31 1.04 -12.65
CA GLY A 27 -1.98 -0.15 -13.18
C GLY A 27 -1.92 -1.36 -12.24
N LEU A 28 -1.99 -1.10 -10.93
CA LEU A 28 -2.01 -2.11 -9.87
C LEU A 28 -3.42 -2.23 -9.27
N GLU A 29 -3.61 -3.21 -8.40
CA GLU A 29 -4.84 -3.40 -7.65
C GLU A 29 -4.61 -3.17 -6.16
N VAL A 30 -5.63 -2.66 -5.47
CA VAL A 30 -5.65 -2.55 -4.02
C VAL A 30 -5.96 -3.92 -3.43
N GLY A 31 -5.14 -4.36 -2.47
CA GLY A 31 -5.32 -5.63 -1.78
C GLY A 31 -6.39 -5.58 -0.69
N THR A 32 -6.60 -6.72 -0.03
CA THR A 32 -7.54 -6.84 1.09
C THR A 32 -7.09 -5.95 2.26
N GLU A 33 -8.00 -5.12 2.76
CA GLU A 33 -7.78 -4.30 3.95
C GLU A 33 -7.33 -5.15 5.15
N TRP A 34 -6.30 -4.68 5.85
CA TRP A 34 -5.74 -5.35 7.02
C TRP A 34 -5.51 -4.35 8.16
N GLY A 35 -6.29 -4.47 9.22
CA GLY A 35 -6.24 -3.52 10.35
C GLY A 35 -6.52 -2.09 9.86
N PRO A 36 -5.66 -1.10 10.15
CA PRO A 36 -5.82 0.28 9.65
C PRO A 36 -5.28 0.49 8.23
N PHE A 37 -4.80 -0.57 7.57
CA PHE A 37 -4.01 -0.46 6.34
C PHE A 37 -4.79 -0.88 5.10
N ILE A 38 -4.59 -0.11 4.03
CA ILE A 38 -5.02 -0.44 2.68
C ILE A 38 -3.76 -0.78 1.85
N PRO A 39 -3.49 -2.07 1.58
CA PRO A 39 -2.25 -2.49 0.94
C PRO A 39 -2.30 -2.31 -0.59
N VAL A 40 -1.17 -1.95 -1.19
CA VAL A 40 -0.93 -2.03 -2.64
C VAL A 40 0.35 -2.83 -2.87
N GLU A 41 0.24 -4.01 -3.48
CA GLU A 41 1.40 -4.86 -3.78
C GLU A 41 2.08 -4.41 -5.08
N THR A 42 3.40 -4.21 -5.04
CA THR A 42 4.19 -3.83 -6.20
C THR A 42 4.72 -5.06 -6.94
N GLY A 43 5.16 -4.88 -8.19
CA GLY A 43 5.70 -5.98 -9.02
C GLY A 43 6.97 -6.65 -8.48
N ASN A 44 7.59 -6.11 -7.43
CA ASN A 44 8.74 -6.71 -6.75
C ASN A 44 8.40 -7.27 -5.35
N GLY A 45 7.11 -7.49 -5.06
CA GLY A 45 6.64 -8.15 -3.83
C GLY A 45 6.67 -7.28 -2.58
N VAL A 46 6.92 -5.96 -2.72
CA VAL A 46 6.82 -5.02 -1.59
C VAL A 46 5.39 -4.53 -1.50
N THR A 47 4.83 -4.50 -0.29
CA THR A 47 3.51 -3.91 -0.05
C THR A 47 3.62 -2.48 0.46
N LEU A 48 2.89 -1.56 -0.16
CA LEU A 48 2.70 -0.20 0.35
C LEU A 48 1.42 -0.16 1.19
N ASP A 49 1.57 -0.08 2.50
CA ASP A 49 0.45 -0.13 3.45
C ASP A 49 -0.02 1.29 3.77
N PHE A 50 -1.11 1.72 3.13
CA PHE A 50 -1.64 3.06 3.37
C PHE A 50 -2.36 3.15 4.70
N ALA A 51 -1.97 4.10 5.55
CA ALA A 51 -2.59 4.39 6.83
C ALA A 51 -3.13 5.82 6.87
N THR A 52 -4.30 6.01 7.48
CA THR A 52 -4.81 7.34 7.79
C THR A 52 -4.04 7.92 8.98
N ALA A 53 -3.41 9.07 8.78
CA ALA A 53 -2.65 9.81 9.78
C ALA A 53 -3.16 11.27 9.86
N ALA A 54 -3.16 11.81 11.08
CA ALA A 54 -3.62 13.17 11.38
C ALA A 54 -2.67 14.25 10.86
#